data_AF-A0A537FVU0-F1
#
_entry.id   AF-A0A537FVU0-F1
#
_cell.length_a   1.000
_cell.length_b   1.000
_cell.length_c   1.000
_cell.angle_alpha   90.00
_cell.angle_beta   90.00
_cell.angle_gamma   90.00
#
_symmetry.space_group_name_H-M   'P 1'
#
loop_
_entity.id
_entity.type
_entity.pdbx_description
1 polymer ?
#
loop_
_entity_poly.entity_id
_entity_poly.type
_entity_poly.pdbx_seq_one_letter_code
_entity_poly.pdbx_strand_id
1 'polypeptide(L)' 'MTESKEAKTAQPRAKTRLILITGEPGAGKTTLMEKLHRHYKRQGAKVGGFITREVNENGKRVGFRITDLRSGKEGWLAKA' A
#
# COMPACT_ATOMS: atom_id res chain seq x y z
N MET A 1 52.32 -7.19 -5.50
CA MET A 1 50.99 -7.77 -5.72
C MET A 1 50.36 -8.03 -4.36
N THR A 2 49.53 -7.11 -3.88
CA THR A 2 48.54 -7.41 -2.83
C THR A 2 47.44 -6.37 -3.02
N GLU A 3 46.32 -6.86 -3.50
CA GLU A 3 45.15 -6.10 -3.92
C GLU A 3 44.54 -5.33 -2.74
N SER A 4 44.36 -4.03 -2.96
CA SER A 4 43.50 -3.17 -2.17
C SER A 4 42.08 -3.72 -2.21
N LYS A 5 41.63 -4.35 -1.13
CA LYS A 5 40.20 -4.58 -0.90
C LYS A 5 39.55 -3.24 -0.60
N GLU A 6 38.93 -2.65 -1.61
CA GLU A 6 37.94 -1.59 -1.41
C GLU A 6 36.82 -2.14 -0.50
N ALA A 7 36.77 -1.62 0.72
CA ALA A 7 35.63 -1.79 1.59
C ALA A 7 34.41 -1.14 0.91
N LYS A 8 33.46 -1.96 0.47
CA LYS A 8 32.16 -1.48 -0.01
C LYS A 8 31.45 -0.79 1.15
N THR A 9 31.53 0.54 1.19
CA THR A 9 30.76 1.39 2.10
C THR A 9 29.27 1.11 1.88
N ALA A 10 28.65 0.39 2.81
CA ALA A 10 27.21 0.23 2.84
C ALA A 10 26.60 1.61 3.13
N GLN A 11 26.02 2.22 2.10
CA GLN A 11 25.31 3.49 2.24
C GLN A 11 24.17 3.32 3.26
N PRO A 12 24.02 4.24 4.23
CA PRO A 12 22.97 4.16 5.24
C PRO A 12 21.62 4.20 4.52
N ARG A 13 20.79 3.16 4.70
CA ARG A 13 19.43 3.16 4.17
C ARG A 13 18.69 4.37 4.74
N ALA A 14 18.20 5.25 3.87
CA ALA A 14 17.42 6.41 4.26
C ALA A 14 16.32 5.98 5.24
N LYS A 15 16.23 6.68 6.39
CA LYS A 15 15.27 6.39 7.46
C LYS A 15 13.85 6.33 6.87
N THR A 16 13.21 5.16 6.94
CA THR A 16 11.83 4.99 6.49
C THR A 16 10.92 5.79 7.41
N ARG A 17 10.12 6.72 6.84
CA ARG A 17 9.12 7.46 7.59
C ARG A 17 7.82 6.63 7.64
N LEU A 18 7.36 6.33 8.85
CA LEU A 18 6.07 5.69 9.09
C LEU A 18 5.01 6.78 9.33
N ILE A 19 3.92 6.73 8.57
CA ILE A 19 2.79 7.65 8.71
C ILE A 19 1.55 6.80 8.98
N LEU A 20 0.86 7.07 10.08
CA LEU A 20 -0.42 6.47 10.43
C LEU A 20 -1.52 7.52 10.26
N ILE A 21 -2.55 7.19 9.48
CA ILE A 21 -3.71 8.06 9.27
C ILE A 21 -4.89 7.52 10.11
N THR A 22 -5.39 8.35 11.01
CA THR A 22 -6.52 8.02 11.91
C THR A 22 -7.70 8.95 11.67
N GLY A 23 -8.83 8.67 12.34
CA GLY A 23 -10.06 9.45 12.27
C GLY A 23 -11.30 8.57 12.32
N GLU A 24 -12.47 9.18 12.49
CA GLU A 24 -13.76 8.48 12.58
C GLU A 24 -14.07 7.61 11.35
N PRO A 25 -14.86 6.52 11.49
CA PRO A 25 -15.43 5.81 10.35
C PRO A 25 -16.11 6.79 9.38
N GLY A 26 -15.94 6.60 8.08
CA GLY A 26 -16.50 7.51 7.07
C GLY A 26 -15.72 8.81 6.82
N ALA A 27 -14.66 9.12 7.58
CA ALA A 27 -13.84 10.34 7.38
C ALA A 27 -13.06 10.41 6.05
N GLY A 28 -13.22 9.44 5.14
CA GLY A 28 -12.58 9.45 3.83
C GLY A 28 -11.13 8.94 3.78
N LYS A 29 -10.65 8.24 4.81
CA LYS A 29 -9.29 7.67 4.87
C LYS A 29 -8.95 6.78 3.67
N THR A 30 -9.84 5.83 3.33
CA THR A 30 -9.68 4.96 2.16
C THR A 30 -9.63 5.78 0.88
N THR A 31 -10.51 6.78 0.74
CA THR A 31 -10.53 7.70 -0.41
C THR A 31 -9.23 8.49 -0.55
N LEU A 32 -8.64 8.94 0.56
CA LEU A 32 -7.33 9.60 0.57
C LEU A 32 -6.25 8.66 0.05
N MET A 33 -6.19 7.42 0.56
CA MET A 33 -5.20 6.43 0.12
C MET A 33 -5.32 6.12 -1.37
N GLU A 34 -6.54 6.00 -1.90
CA GLU A 34 -6.76 5.81 -3.33
C GLU A 34 -6.30 7.01 -4.18
N LYS A 35 -6.54 8.24 -3.71
CA LYS A 35 -6.06 9.46 -4.37
C LYS A 35 -4.54 9.51 -4.40
N LEU A 36 -3.87 9.21 -3.28
CA LEU A 36 -2.41 9.14 -3.19
C LEU A 36 -1.84 8.07 -4.13
N HIS A 37 -2.43 6.88 -4.13
CA HIS A 37 -2.05 5.81 -5.05
C HIS A 37 -2.11 6.27 -6.51
N ARG A 38 -3.25 6.86 -6.93
CA ARG A 38 -3.40 7.38 -8.30
C ARG A 38 -2.43 8.52 -8.63
N HIS A 39 -2.18 9.42 -7.68
CA HIS A 39 -1.26 10.54 -7.86
C HIS A 39 0.16 10.04 -8.14
N TYR A 40 0.71 9.21 -7.25
CA TYR A 40 2.08 8.71 -7.37
C TYR A 40 2.26 7.70 -8.51
N LYS A 41 1.25 6.86 -8.78
CA LYS A 41 1.28 5.96 -9.95
C LYS A 41 1.41 6.74 -11.26
N ARG A 42 0.70 7.88 -11.42
CA ARG A 42 0.82 8.75 -12.60
C ARG A 42 2.20 9.40 -12.73
N GLN A 43 2.94 9.54 -11.65
CA GLN A 43 4.32 10.05 -11.64
C GLN A 43 5.36 8.95 -11.88
N GLY A 44 4.94 7.71 -12.19
CA GLY A 44 5.85 6.58 -12.40
C GLY A 44 6.41 5.98 -11.11
N ALA A 45 5.93 6.38 -9.94
CA ALA A 45 6.38 5.81 -8.67
C ALA A 45 5.85 4.37 -8.51
N LYS A 46 6.71 3.48 -8.00
CA LYS A 46 6.34 2.10 -7.67
C LYS A 46 5.59 2.08 -6.32
N VAL A 47 4.27 2.17 -6.39
CA VAL A 47 3.39 2.02 -5.20
C VAL A 47 3.10 0.54 -4.96
N GLY A 48 3.27 0.08 -3.71
CA GLY A 48 2.95 -1.29 -3.29
C GLY A 48 2.02 -1.31 -2.08
N GLY A 49 1.71 -2.51 -1.60
CA GLY A 49 0.74 -2.73 -0.51
C GLY A 49 -0.65 -3.05 -1.05
N PHE A 50 -1.65 -2.99 -0.16
CA PHE A 50 -3.01 -3.38 -0.46
C PHE A 50 -4.02 -2.39 0.13
N ILE A 51 -5.22 -2.41 -0.42
CA ILE A 51 -6.41 -1.75 0.14
C ILE A 51 -7.52 -2.78 0.31
N THR A 52 -8.36 -2.58 1.31
CA THR A 52 -9.52 -3.43 1.57
C THR A 52 -10.80 -2.64 1.41
N ARG A 53 -11.84 -3.25 0.82
CA ARG A 53 -13.18 -2.68 0.72
C ARG A 53 -14.21 -3.64 1.29
N GLU A 54 -15.12 -3.12 2.08
CA GLU A 54 -16.28 -3.87 2.55
C GLU A 54 -17.23 -4.09 1.36
N VAL A 55 -17.71 -5.32 1.22
CA VAL A 55 -18.68 -5.71 0.20
C VAL A 55 -20.02 -5.95 0.87
N ASN A 56 -21.03 -5.22 0.44
CA ASN A 56 -22.40 -5.32 0.91
C ASN A 56 -23.31 -5.74 -0.26
N GLU A 57 -24.05 -6.83 -0.09
CA GLU A 57 -25.05 -7.32 -1.05
C GLU A 57 -26.40 -7.43 -0.33
N ASN A 58 -27.48 -6.93 -0.95
CA ASN A 58 -28.82 -6.94 -0.36
C ASN A 58 -28.89 -6.37 1.08
N GLY A 59 -28.09 -5.34 1.36
CA GLY A 59 -28.03 -4.69 2.69
C GLY A 59 -27.31 -5.50 3.76
N LYS A 60 -26.64 -6.62 3.41
CA LYS A 60 -25.86 -7.44 4.35
C LYS A 60 -24.39 -7.45 3.94
N ARG A 61 -23.51 -7.40 4.94
CA ARG A 61 -22.07 -7.57 4.74
C ARG A 61 -21.77 -9.01 4.33
N VAL A 62 -21.26 -9.19 3.11
CA VAL A 62 -20.87 -10.51 2.58
C VAL A 62 -19.37 -10.79 2.72
N GLY A 63 -18.56 -9.76 2.92
CA GLY A 63 -17.13 -9.93 3.16
C GLY A 63 -16.30 -8.69 2.88
N PHE A 64 -15.00 -8.91 2.70
CA PHE A 64 -14.02 -7.88 2.36
C PHE A 64 -13.25 -8.28 1.11
N ARG A 65 -13.21 -7.38 0.12
CA ARG A 65 -12.32 -7.47 -1.03
C ARG A 65 -10.97 -6.87 -0.66
N ILE A 66 -9.90 -7.49 -1.14
CA ILE A 66 -8.54 -6.96 -1.08
C ILE A 66 -8.02 -6.72 -2.48
N THR A 67 -7.45 -5.54 -2.71
CA THR A 67 -6.81 -5.17 -3.98
C THR A 67 -5.33 -4.93 -3.74
N ASP A 68 -4.47 -5.62 -4.49
CA ASP A 68 -3.04 -5.36 -4.51
C ASP A 68 -2.75 -4.12 -5.38
N LEU A 69 -2.09 -3.11 -4.81
CA LEU A 69 -1.87 -1.82 -5.47
C LEU A 69 -0.80 -1.88 -6.58
N ARG A 70 0.05 -2.91 -6.59
CA ARG A 70 1.12 -3.05 -7.57
C ARG A 70 0.63 -3.69 -8.87
N SER A 71 -0.06 -4.82 -8.74
CA SER A 71 -0.57 -5.65 -9.83
C SER A 71 -1.98 -5.27 -10.25
N GLY A 72 -2.75 -4.62 -9.37
CA GLY A 72 -4.17 -4.35 -9.57
C GLY A 72 -5.06 -5.59 -9.40
N LYS A 73 -4.49 -6.75 -9.05
CA LYS A 73 -5.25 -7.97 -8.80
C LYS A 73 -6.15 -7.79 -7.58
N GLU A 74 -7.34 -8.38 -7.65
CA GLU A 74 -8.33 -8.33 -6.59
C GLU A 74 -8.72 -9.75 -6.16
N GLY A 75 -9.01 -9.93 -4.88
CA GLY A 75 -9.49 -11.19 -4.31
C GLY A 75 -10.34 -10.97 -3.06
N TRP A 76 -10.78 -12.07 -2.45
CA TRP A 76 -11.47 -12.04 -1.16
C TRP A 76 -10.45 -12.13 -0.03
N LEU A 77 -10.52 -11.20 0.92
CA LEU A 77 -9.77 -11.27 2.17
C LEU A 77 -10.50 -12.16 3.18
N ALA A 78 -11.81 -11.97 3.28
CA ALA A 78 -12.70 -12.76 4.10
C ALA A 78 -14.08 -12.77 3.44
N LYS A 79 -14.71 -13.94 3.38
CA LYS A 79 -16.05 -14.13 2.83
C LYS A 79 -16.86 -14.93 3.84
N ALA A 80 -18.11 -14.52 4.06
CA ALA A 80 -19.07 -15.26 4.89
C ALA A 80 -19.53 -16.54 4.20
#